data_AF-A0A538A2W6-F1
#
_entry.id   AF-A0A538A2W6-F1
#
_cell.length_a   1.000
_cell.length_b   1.000
_cell.length_c   1.000
_cell.angle_alpha   90.00
_cell.angle_beta   90.00
_cell.angle_gamma   90.00
#
_symmetry.space_group_name_H-M   'P 1'
#
loop_
_entity.id
_entity.type
_entity.pdbx_description
1 polymer ?
#
loop_
_entity_poly.entity_id
_entity_poly.type
_entity_poly.pdbx_seq_one_letter_code
_entity_poly.pdbx_strand_id
1 'polypeptide(L)'
;MRSTSASTSWSSADDASRRGAHGRCALSAVIDFGSVGVGDPAYDVMVAWKLFSRETRDYFRTLLAADDATWARGRGWALSQAVIALAYYTLETNAVLVGEAQRWLAEVLADA
;
A
#
# COMPACT_ATOMS: atom_id res chain seq x y z
N MET A 1 -31.09 -22.52 -25.97
CA MET A 1 -31.82 -21.81 -24.90
C MET A 1 -31.23 -22.31 -23.58
N ARG A 2 -30.43 -21.61 -22.76
CA ARG A 2 -29.92 -20.23 -22.68
C ARG A 2 -28.41 -20.33 -22.39
N SER A 3 -27.62 -19.46 -23.02
CA SER A 3 -26.22 -19.19 -22.62
C SER A 3 -26.27 -18.25 -21.42
N THR A 4 -25.77 -18.66 -20.26
CA THR A 4 -25.51 -17.76 -19.14
C THR A 4 -24.17 -17.09 -19.38
N SER A 5 -24.21 -15.88 -19.90
CA SER A 5 -23.07 -14.96 -19.91
C SER A 5 -22.62 -14.71 -18.48
N ALA A 6 -21.43 -15.17 -18.11
CA ALA A 6 -20.75 -14.68 -16.92
C ALA A 6 -20.34 -13.24 -17.24
N SER A 7 -21.11 -12.28 -16.72
CA SER A 7 -20.77 -10.87 -16.81
C SER A 7 -19.50 -10.63 -16.00
N THR A 8 -18.37 -10.44 -16.68
CA THR A 8 -17.19 -9.84 -16.07
C THR A 8 -17.48 -8.35 -15.91
N SER A 9 -18.14 -7.97 -14.82
CA SER A 9 -18.29 -6.57 -14.46
C SER A 9 -17.02 -6.10 -13.75
N TRP A 10 -16.23 -5.29 -14.46
CA TRP A 10 -15.17 -4.50 -13.82
C TRP A 10 -15.81 -3.28 -13.17
N SER A 11 -15.87 -3.27 -11.85
CA SER A 11 -16.21 -2.06 -11.09
C SER A 11 -14.91 -1.36 -10.71
N SER A 12 -14.74 -0.11 -11.13
CA SER A 12 -13.67 0.74 -10.60
C SER A 12 -13.82 0.87 -9.08
N ALA A 13 -12.71 0.84 -8.34
CA ALA A 13 -12.70 1.07 -6.90
C ALA A 13 -13.31 2.44 -6.53
N ASP A 14 -13.30 3.40 -7.46
CA ASP A 14 -13.93 4.72 -7.30
C ASP A 14 -15.47 4.67 -7.26
N ASP A 15 -16.09 3.57 -7.70
CA ASP A 15 -17.55 3.45 -7.67
C ASP A 15 -18.08 3.05 -6.27
N ALA A 16 -17.19 2.54 -5.40
CA ALA A 16 -17.50 2.21 -4.01
C ALA A 16 -17.60 3.44 -3.11
N SER A 17 -16.89 4.53 -3.43
CA SER A 17 -16.90 5.77 -2.64
C SER A 17 -18.16 6.63 -2.86
N ARG A 18 -18.93 6.37 -3.93
CA ARG A 18 -20.17 7.08 -4.27
C ARG A 18 -21.44 6.52 -3.63
N ARG A 19 -21.39 5.35 -3.00
CA ARG A 19 -22.54 4.76 -2.29
C ARG A 19 -22.16 4.60 -0.82
N GLY A 20 -22.81 5.36 0.05
CA GLY A 20 -22.64 5.27 1.51
C GLY A 20 -23.14 3.93 2.07
N ALA A 21 -22.40 2.85 1.81
CA ALA A 21 -22.64 1.54 2.34
C ALA A 21 -21.37 1.09 3.06
N HIS A 22 -21.49 0.87 4.38
CA HIS A 22 -20.52 0.12 5.18
C HIS A 22 -20.54 -1.37 4.78
N GLY A 23 -20.24 -1.66 3.51
CA GLY A 23 -20.07 -2.99 2.98
C GLY A 23 -18.61 -3.42 3.08
N ARG A 24 -18.37 -4.69 3.42
CA ARG A 24 -17.03 -5.27 3.40
C ARG A 24 -16.51 -5.31 1.96
N CYS A 25 -15.46 -4.55 1.66
CA CYS A 25 -14.75 -4.66 0.39
C CYS A 25 -13.59 -5.65 0.57
N ALA A 26 -13.54 -6.71 -0.23
CA ALA A 26 -12.49 -7.73 -0.19
C ALA A 26 -11.48 -7.50 -1.32
N LEU A 27 -10.18 -7.65 -1.04
CA LEU A 27 -9.14 -7.66 -2.07
C LEU A 27 -9.40 -8.83 -3.03
N SER A 28 -9.59 -8.52 -4.32
CA SER A 28 -10.04 -9.51 -5.32
C SER A 28 -8.95 -9.90 -6.32
N ALA A 29 -7.91 -9.08 -6.50
CA ALA A 29 -6.78 -9.36 -7.38
C ALA A 29 -5.53 -8.59 -6.95
N VAL A 30 -4.36 -9.11 -7.30
CA VAL A 30 -3.06 -8.45 -7.19
C VAL A 30 -2.47 -8.39 -8.61
N ILE A 31 -1.85 -7.28 -8.96
CA ILE A 31 -1.24 -7.03 -10.29
C ILE A 31 0.20 -6.56 -10.11
N ASP A 32 0.89 -6.27 -11.22
CA ASP A 32 2.25 -5.72 -11.25
C ASP A 32 3.32 -6.63 -10.61
N PHE A 33 3.38 -7.88 -11.08
CA PHE A 33 4.42 -8.85 -10.68
C PHE A 33 5.78 -8.59 -11.34
N GLY A 34 5.98 -7.43 -11.99
CA GLY A 34 7.18 -7.14 -12.79
C GLY A 34 8.48 -7.06 -11.98
N SER A 35 8.37 -6.83 -10.67
CA SER A 35 9.51 -6.77 -9.73
C SER A 35 9.56 -7.95 -8.77
N VAL A 36 8.80 -9.03 -9.00
CA VAL A 36 8.80 -10.20 -8.12
C VAL A 36 10.08 -11.01 -8.29
N GLY A 37 10.65 -11.42 -7.16
CA GLY A 37 11.85 -12.24 -7.12
C GLY A 37 12.16 -12.74 -5.71
N VAL A 38 13.22 -13.52 -5.59
CA VAL A 38 13.76 -13.95 -4.29
C VAL A 38 14.61 -12.82 -3.72
N GLY A 39 14.33 -12.40 -2.49
CA GLY A 39 15.04 -11.28 -1.86
C GLY A 39 14.67 -11.10 -0.39
N ASP A 40 14.97 -9.92 0.16
CA ASP A 40 14.59 -9.57 1.53
C ASP A 40 13.06 -9.37 1.61
N PRO A 41 12.33 -10.17 2.43
CA PRO A 41 10.87 -10.05 2.57
C PRO A 41 10.43 -8.69 3.12
N ALA A 42 11.34 -7.91 3.72
CA ALA A 42 11.05 -6.57 4.22
C ALA A 42 10.55 -5.60 3.13
N TYR A 43 10.86 -5.87 1.86
CA TYR A 43 10.30 -5.10 0.73
C TYR A 43 8.77 -5.16 0.69
N ASP A 44 8.19 -6.32 0.94
CA ASP A 44 6.73 -6.52 0.95
C ASP A 44 6.10 -5.94 2.23
N VAL A 45 6.87 -5.79 3.30
CA VAL A 45 6.42 -5.21 4.58
C VAL A 45 6.37 -3.69 4.55
N MET A 46 7.18 -3.04 3.73
CA MET A 46 7.23 -1.58 3.57
C MET A 46 5.85 -0.93 3.38
N VAL A 47 4.93 -1.63 2.70
CA VAL A 47 3.56 -1.17 2.44
C VAL A 47 2.81 -0.76 3.72
N ALA A 48 3.22 -1.30 4.87
CA ALA A 48 2.66 -1.00 6.17
C ALA A 48 2.66 0.50 6.53
N TRP A 49 3.69 1.25 6.14
CA TRP A 49 3.78 2.71 6.33
C TRP A 49 3.21 3.50 5.16
N LYS A 50 2.95 2.84 4.04
CA LYS A 50 2.41 3.49 2.83
C LYS A 50 0.90 3.45 2.79
N LEU A 51 0.25 2.39 3.25
CA LEU A 51 -1.21 2.26 3.14
C LEU A 51 -1.95 2.45 4.46
N PHE A 52 -1.35 2.06 5.58
CA PHE A 52 -2.05 1.96 6.85
C PHE A 52 -1.71 3.12 7.80
N SER A 53 -2.74 3.57 8.54
CA SER A 53 -2.55 4.39 9.74
C SER A 53 -1.83 3.57 10.82
N ARG A 54 -1.33 4.23 11.86
CA ARG A 54 -0.73 3.54 13.02
C ARG A 54 -1.61 2.41 13.56
N GLU A 55 -2.90 2.66 13.79
CA GLU A 55 -3.81 1.67 14.38
C GLU A 55 -3.99 0.46 13.47
N THR A 56 -4.21 0.69 12.17
CA THR A 56 -4.41 -0.40 11.19
C THR A 56 -3.11 -1.15 10.89
N ARG A 57 -1.97 -0.48 11.03
CA ARG A 57 -0.63 -1.06 10.87
C ARG A 57 -0.33 -2.13 11.91
N ASP A 58 -0.74 -1.94 13.16
CA ASP A 58 -0.53 -2.94 14.23
C ASP A 58 -1.33 -4.21 13.97
N TYR A 59 -2.58 -4.08 13.49
CA TYR A 59 -3.38 -5.22 13.04
C TYR A 59 -2.73 -5.94 11.85
N PHE A 60 -2.22 -5.17 10.88
CA PHE A 60 -1.52 -5.73 9.72
C PHE A 60 -0.28 -6.52 10.14
N ARG A 61 0.57 -5.97 11.04
CA ARG A 61 1.76 -6.66 11.56
C ARG A 61 1.40 -7.99 12.22
N THR A 62 0.34 -7.98 13.03
CA THR A 62 -0.13 -9.17 13.75
C THR A 62 -0.58 -10.26 12.78
N LEU A 63 -1.35 -9.92 11.75
CA LEU A 63 -1.83 -10.88 10.76
C LEU A 63 -0.73 -11.39 9.84
N LEU A 64 0.24 -10.53 9.49
CA LEU A 64 1.39 -10.90 8.67
C LEU A 64 2.39 -11.78 9.44
N ALA A 65 2.37 -11.73 10.78
CA ALA A 65 3.32 -12.40 11.66
C ALA A 65 4.79 -12.05 11.33
N ALA A 66 5.04 -10.80 10.92
CA ALA A 66 6.38 -10.32 10.61
C ALA A 66 7.21 -10.21 11.90
N ASP A 67 8.40 -10.82 11.91
CA ASP A 67 9.35 -10.69 12.99
C ASP A 67 9.87 -9.25 13.13
N ASP A 68 10.41 -8.92 14.31
CA ASP A 68 10.85 -7.57 14.64
C ASP A 68 11.95 -7.05 13.70
N ALA A 69 12.85 -7.92 13.24
CA ALA A 69 13.94 -7.53 12.35
C ALA A 69 13.41 -7.20 10.95
N THR A 70 12.51 -8.02 10.41
CA THR A 70 11.84 -7.80 9.13
C THR A 70 10.95 -6.56 9.18
N TRP A 71 10.27 -6.33 10.30
CA TRP A 71 9.49 -5.12 10.54
C TRP A 71 10.38 -3.86 10.53
N ALA A 72 11.49 -3.88 11.26
CA ALA A 72 12.43 -2.76 11.30
C ALA A 72 13.03 -2.45 9.92
N ARG A 73 13.40 -3.48 9.15
CA ARG A 73 13.87 -3.29 7.77
C ARG A 73 12.77 -2.76 6.86
N GLY A 74 11.53 -3.21 7.02
CA GLY A 74 10.38 -2.70 6.27
C GLY A 74 10.17 -1.21 6.49
N ARG A 75 10.31 -0.75 7.74
CA ARG A 75 10.32 0.69 8.07
C ARG A 75 11.45 1.43 7.39
N GLY A 76 12.65 0.84 7.40
CA GLY A 76 13.82 1.38 6.69
C GLY A 76 13.61 1.52 5.18
N TRP A 77 12.98 0.54 4.54
CA TRP A 77 12.61 0.61 3.13
C TRP A 77 11.60 1.73 2.86
N ALA A 78 10.61 1.92 3.74
CA ALA A 78 9.64 3.00 3.61
C ALA A 78 10.31 4.37 3.69
N LEU A 79 11.24 4.54 4.65
CA LEU A 79 12.06 5.74 4.77
C LEU A 79 12.86 6.00 3.49
N SER A 80 13.57 4.98 3.01
CA SER A 80 14.40 5.07 1.80
C SER A 80 13.58 5.55 0.60
N GLN A 81 12.42 4.94 0.35
CA GLN A 81 11.58 5.34 -0.78
C GLN A 81 10.98 6.73 -0.63
N ALA A 82 10.59 7.14 0.58
CA ALA A 82 10.08 8.48 0.82
C ALA A 82 11.15 9.54 0.51
N VAL A 83 12.38 9.34 0.98
CA VAL A 83 13.50 10.26 0.73
C VAL A 83 13.86 10.31 -0.76
N ILE A 84 13.93 9.15 -1.42
CA ILE A 84 14.22 9.08 -2.87
C ILE A 84 13.14 9.82 -3.66
N ALA A 85 11.86 9.59 -3.36
CA ALA A 85 10.76 10.24 -4.05
C ALA A 85 10.78 11.77 -3.87
N LEU A 86 11.06 12.27 -2.66
CA LEU A 86 11.15 13.71 -2.38
C LEU A 86 12.39 14.38 -2.98
N ALA A 87 13.46 13.62 -3.21
CA ALA A 87 14.64 14.12 -3.90
C ALA A 87 14.48 14.15 -5.43
N TYR A 88 13.63 13.27 -5.97
CA TYR A 88 13.46 13.11 -7.41
C TYR A 88 12.27 13.90 -7.98
N TYR A 89 11.13 13.93 -7.27
CA TYR A 89 9.92 14.60 -7.71
C TYR A 89 9.77 15.98 -7.07
N THR A 90 9.13 16.89 -7.82
CA THR A 90 8.74 18.22 -7.38
C THR A 90 7.22 18.37 -7.48
N LEU A 91 6.68 19.45 -6.91
CA LEU A 91 5.24 19.72 -7.01
C LEU A 91 4.79 19.93 -8.46
N GLU A 92 5.68 20.39 -9.33
CA GLU A 92 5.43 20.59 -10.75
C GLU A 92 5.49 19.28 -11.55
N THR A 93 6.36 18.34 -11.17
CA THR A 93 6.53 17.08 -11.92
C THR A 93 5.58 15.99 -11.47
N ASN A 94 5.32 15.88 -10.16
CA ASN A 94 4.37 14.92 -9.60
C ASN A 94 3.92 15.30 -8.18
N ALA A 95 2.98 16.25 -8.07
CA ALA A 95 2.43 16.67 -6.78
C ALA A 95 1.84 15.51 -5.95
N VAL A 96 1.26 14.50 -6.61
CA VAL A 96 0.65 13.34 -5.93
C VAL A 96 1.73 12.52 -5.22
N LEU A 97 2.81 12.15 -5.91
CA LEU A 97 3.89 11.39 -5.28
C LEU A 97 4.63 12.20 -4.23
N VAL A 98 4.76 13.52 -4.38
CA VAL A 98 5.32 14.37 -3.33
C VAL A 98 4.45 14.31 -2.07
N GLY A 99 3.13 14.46 -2.20
CA GLY A 99 2.21 14.36 -1.06
C GLY A 99 2.22 12.99 -0.39
N GLU A 100 2.24 11.92 -1.19
CA GLU A 100 2.35 10.55 -0.69
C GLU A 100 3.68 10.33 0.05
N ALA A 101 4.81 10.74 -0.53
CA ALA A 101 6.12 10.56 0.09
C ALA A 101 6.26 11.37 1.39
N GLN A 102 5.69 12.57 1.46
CA GLN A 102 5.60 13.34 2.71
C GLN A 102 4.79 12.59 3.79
N ARG A 103 3.65 12.00 3.41
CA ARG A 103 2.83 11.20 4.33
C ARG A 103 3.57 9.96 4.81
N TRP A 104 4.23 9.22 3.92
CA TRP A 104 5.00 8.03 4.28
C TRP A 104 6.14 8.39 5.24
N LEU A 105 6.85 9.50 4.98
CA LEU A 105 7.90 9.99 5.86
C LEU A 105 7.34 10.32 7.25
N ALA A 106 6.21 11.01 7.32
CA ALA A 106 5.56 11.32 8.59
C ALA A 106 5.15 10.06 9.36
N GLU A 107 4.56 9.07 8.68
CA GLU A 107 4.17 7.78 9.29
C GLU A 107 5.38 7.00 9.81
N VAL A 108 6.50 7.00 9.07
CA VAL A 108 7.74 6.38 9.51
C VAL A 108 8.33 7.09 10.73
N LEU A 109 8.36 8.42 10.74
CA LEU A 109 8.96 9.21 11.83
C LEU A 109 8.10 9.18 13.10
N ALA A 110 6.78 9.12 12.96
CA ALA A 110 5.86 8.95 14.08
C ALA A 110 5.96 7.55 14.72
N ASP A 111 6.58 6.58 14.03
CA ASP A 111 6.76 5.19 14.46
C ASP A 111 8.12 4.93 15.11
N ALA A 112 8.61 5.89 15.89
CA ALA A 112 9.88 5.87 16.62
C ALA A 112 9.70 5.56 18.11
#